data_AF-A0A6I3M8R7-F1
#
_entry.id   AF-A0A6I3M8R7-F1
#
_cell.length_a   1.000
_cell.length_b   1.000
_cell.length_c   1.000
_cell.angle_alpha   90.00
_cell.angle_beta   90.00
_cell.angle_gamma   90.00
#
_symmetry.space_group_name_H-M   'P 1'
#
loop_
_entity.id
_entity.type
_entity.pdbx_description
1 polymer ?
#
loop_
_entity_poly.entity_id
_entity_poly.type
_entity_poly.pdbx_seq_one_letter_code
_entity_poly.pdbx_strand_id
1 'polypeptide(L)'
;METGATAVGTAVIPIVVAVLTIVGAVVSTRIGAGRDDLRRAEQLTAVLAGMSPSPERDLVEQVRDDHASAYALRASAPRHPGLRLASLIAEASGIAVVLIGAVYVLLAPGFQPWFWATYVVGAALVAVGLGLGYARTERQRDWIASERDRRHLPPPAGTR
;
A
#
# COMPACT_ATOMS: atom_id res chain seq x y z
N MET A 1 9.04 -21.57 41.74
CA MET A 1 9.64 -20.95 40.53
C MET A 1 8.61 -20.86 39.39
N GLU A 2 7.35 -20.49 39.67
CA GLU A 2 6.26 -20.49 38.66
C GLU A 2 5.84 -19.07 38.23
N THR A 3 6.33 -18.02 38.89
CA THR A 3 5.93 -16.63 38.64
C THR A 3 6.59 -15.99 37.42
N GLY A 4 7.66 -16.59 36.87
CA GLY A 4 8.37 -16.06 35.70
C GLY A 4 7.72 -16.39 34.35
N ALA A 5 7.13 -17.58 34.21
CA ALA A 5 6.55 -18.04 32.93
C ALA A 5 5.22 -17.35 32.61
N THR A 6 4.39 -17.09 33.64
CA THR A 6 3.09 -16.41 33.50
C THR A 6 3.24 -14.92 33.18
N ALA A 7 4.27 -14.26 33.72
CA ALA A 7 4.59 -12.85 33.43
C ALA A 7 5.13 -12.65 32.00
N VAL A 8 5.90 -13.61 31.47
CA VAL A 8 6.40 -13.56 30.09
C VAL A 8 5.29 -13.84 29.08
N GLY A 9 4.41 -14.82 29.35
CA GLY A 9 3.25 -15.10 28.50
C GLY A 9 2.27 -13.93 28.37
N THR A 10 2.04 -13.18 29.44
CA THR A 10 1.15 -12.00 29.43
C THR A 10 1.73 -10.80 28.69
N ALA A 11 3.06 -10.66 28.63
CA ALA A 11 3.72 -9.56 27.90
C ALA A 11 3.98 -9.87 26.42
N VAL A 12 4.23 -11.14 26.06
CA VAL A 12 4.60 -11.54 24.71
C VAL A 12 3.38 -11.64 23.77
N ILE A 13 2.25 -12.15 24.26
CA ILE A 13 1.03 -12.32 23.44
C ILE A 13 0.54 -10.98 22.84
N PRO A 14 0.44 -9.87 23.59
CA PRO A 14 0.04 -8.57 23.03
C PRO A 14 1.00 -8.06 21.96
N ILE A 15 2.30 -8.30 22.12
CA ILE A 15 3.33 -7.88 21.16
C ILE A 15 3.16 -8.66 19.84
N VAL A 16 2.98 -9.98 19.92
CA VAL A 16 2.76 -10.83 18.73
C VAL A 16 1.46 -10.42 18.02
N VAL A 17 0.38 -10.18 18.76
CA VAL A 17 -0.90 -9.73 18.19
C VAL A 17 -0.75 -8.37 17.54
N ALA A 18 -0.14 -7.39 18.21
CA ALA A 18 0.08 -6.05 17.65
C ALA A 18 0.88 -6.11 16.34
N VAL A 19 1.92 -6.95 16.30
CA VAL A 19 2.74 -7.13 15.10
C VAL A 19 1.94 -7.77 13.97
N LEU A 20 1.13 -8.80 14.24
CA LEU A 20 0.22 -9.40 13.25
C LEU A 20 -0.83 -8.39 12.73
N THR A 21 -1.38 -7.55 13.60
CA THR A 21 -2.33 -6.50 13.23
C THR A 21 -1.69 -5.45 12.33
N ILE A 22 -0.46 -5.02 12.64
CA ILE A 22 0.29 -4.06 11.81
C ILE A 22 0.55 -4.66 10.42
N VAL A 23 1.01 -5.91 10.35
CA VAL A 23 1.23 -6.61 9.08
C VAL A 23 -0.08 -6.72 8.28
N GLY A 24 -1.19 -7.10 8.93
CA GLY A 24 -2.50 -7.19 8.28
C GLY A 24 -2.99 -5.84 7.72
N ALA A 25 -2.79 -4.75 8.45
CA ALA A 25 -3.17 -3.41 8.00
C ALA A 25 -2.33 -2.91 6.80
N VAL A 26 -1.02 -3.19 6.81
CA VAL A 26 -0.12 -2.83 5.70
C VAL A 26 -0.50 -3.59 4.43
N VAL A 27 -0.80 -4.89 4.54
CA VAL A 27 -1.20 -5.71 3.39
C VAL A 27 -2.56 -5.28 2.85
N SER A 28 -3.54 -4.96 3.71
CA SER A 28 -4.91 -4.64 3.26
C SER A 28 -5.00 -3.33 2.48
N THR A 29 -4.25 -2.30 2.89
CA THR A 29 -4.27 -0.97 2.23
C THR A 29 -3.74 -0.99 0.80
N ARG A 30 -2.95 -2.00 0.41
CA ARG A 30 -2.28 -2.05 -0.89
C ARG A 30 -3.12 -2.67 -2.02
N ILE A 31 -4.25 -3.32 -1.72
CA ILE A 31 -5.00 -4.13 -2.72
C ILE A 31 -6.07 -3.31 -3.49
N GLY A 32 -6.50 -2.15 -2.99
CA GLY A 32 -7.72 -1.48 -3.50
C GLY A 32 -7.56 -0.37 -4.55
N ALA A 33 -6.50 0.44 -4.50
CA ALA A 33 -6.57 1.82 -5.02
C ALA A 33 -6.58 2.00 -6.56
N GLY A 34 -6.31 0.96 -7.36
CA GLY A 34 -6.08 1.11 -8.80
C GLY A 34 -7.28 0.83 -9.71
N ARG A 35 -8.24 0.02 -9.26
CA ARG A 35 -9.40 -0.41 -10.07
C ARG A 35 -10.58 0.56 -10.03
N ASP A 36 -10.56 1.49 -9.09
CA ASP A 36 -11.72 2.35 -8.81
C ASP A 36 -11.90 3.45 -9.85
N ASP A 37 -10.82 3.95 -10.46
CA ASP A 37 -10.92 5.10 -11.37
C ASP A 37 -11.64 4.78 -12.68
N LEU A 38 -11.37 3.61 -13.28
CA LEU A 38 -12.10 3.19 -14.49
C LEU A 38 -13.57 2.94 -14.17
N ARG A 39 -13.85 2.25 -13.06
CA ARG A 39 -15.23 1.97 -12.63
C ARG A 39 -16.01 3.25 -12.35
N ARG A 40 -15.36 4.28 -11.79
CA ARG A 40 -15.95 5.61 -11.59
C ARG A 40 -16.22 6.31 -12.92
N ALA A 41 -15.29 6.26 -13.88
CA ALA A 41 -15.54 6.82 -15.22
C ALA A 41 -16.71 6.13 -15.93
N GLU A 42 -16.81 4.80 -15.83
CA GLU A 42 -17.94 4.02 -16.37
C GLU A 42 -19.26 4.40 -15.70
N GLN A 43 -19.28 4.53 -14.37
CA GLN A 43 -20.46 4.97 -13.62
C GLN A 43 -20.90 6.39 -14.03
N LEU A 44 -19.96 7.32 -14.19
CA LEU A 44 -20.26 8.68 -14.64
C LEU A 44 -20.79 8.70 -16.08
N THR A 45 -20.32 7.79 -16.94
CA THR A 45 -20.86 7.61 -18.29
C THR A 45 -22.34 7.21 -18.25
N ALA A 46 -22.71 6.32 -17.34
CA ALA A 46 -24.11 5.92 -17.15
C ALA A 46 -24.97 7.08 -16.62
N VAL A 47 -24.43 7.93 -15.74
CA VAL A 47 -25.12 9.14 -15.25
C VAL A 47 -25.33 10.15 -16.39
N LEU A 48 -24.30 10.40 -17.20
CA LEU A 48 -24.35 11.33 -18.34
C LEU A 48 -25.38 10.93 -19.40
N ALA A 49 -25.63 9.63 -19.58
CA ALA A 49 -26.63 9.14 -20.53
C ALA A 49 -28.07 9.57 -20.20
N GLY A 50 -28.34 9.88 -18.92
CA GLY A 50 -29.65 10.37 -18.46
C GLY A 50 -29.76 11.89 -18.31
N MET A 51 -28.69 12.65 -18.54
CA MET A 51 -28.68 14.11 -18.35
C MET A 51 -29.00 14.85 -19.65
N SER A 52 -29.90 15.83 -19.56
CA SER A 52 -30.11 16.80 -20.63
C SER A 52 -28.91 17.74 -20.76
N PRO A 53 -28.70 18.40 -21.93
CA PRO A 53 -27.64 19.38 -22.10
C PRO A 53 -27.77 20.52 -21.06
N SER A 54 -26.82 20.61 -20.14
CA SER A 54 -26.76 21.64 -19.11
C SER A 54 -25.30 21.89 -18.68
N PRO A 55 -24.99 23.03 -18.05
CA PRO A 55 -23.66 23.28 -17.49
C PRO A 55 -23.23 22.22 -16.46
N GLU A 56 -24.17 21.60 -15.73
CA GLU A 56 -23.82 20.50 -14.82
C GLU A 56 -23.38 19.25 -15.57
N ARG A 57 -23.97 18.97 -16.74
CA ARG A 57 -23.56 17.86 -17.60
C ARG A 57 -22.11 18.03 -18.05
N ASP A 58 -21.70 19.24 -18.42
CA ASP A 58 -20.33 19.53 -18.84
C ASP A 58 -19.32 19.30 -17.70
N LEU A 59 -19.69 19.65 -16.46
CA LEU A 59 -18.86 19.35 -15.27
C LEU A 59 -18.73 17.84 -15.03
N VAL A 60 -19.82 17.09 -15.13
CA VAL A 60 -19.80 15.63 -14.95
C VAL A 60 -18.99 14.95 -16.07
N GLU A 61 -19.08 15.47 -17.30
CA GLU A 61 -18.26 15.03 -18.43
C GLU A 61 -16.78 15.29 -18.19
N GLN A 62 -16.43 16.48 -17.69
CA GLN A 62 -15.06 16.79 -17.30
C GLN A 62 -14.52 15.85 -16.21
N VAL A 63 -15.32 15.55 -15.17
CA VAL A 63 -14.91 14.63 -14.10
C VAL A 63 -14.76 13.19 -14.62
N ARG A 64 -15.63 12.74 -15.53
CA ARG A 64 -15.49 11.43 -16.20
C ARG A 64 -14.16 11.36 -16.96
N ASP A 65 -13.86 12.39 -17.74
CA ASP A 65 -12.67 12.43 -18.58
C ASP A 65 -11.39 12.53 -17.75
N ASP A 66 -11.44 13.22 -16.60
CA ASP A 66 -10.36 13.20 -15.61
C ASP A 66 -10.10 11.80 -15.05
N HIS A 67 -11.14 11.04 -14.70
CA HIS A 67 -10.98 9.65 -14.25
C HIS A 67 -10.45 8.73 -15.35
N ALA A 68 -10.94 8.88 -16.58
CA ALA A 68 -10.49 8.09 -17.73
C ALA A 68 -9.03 8.39 -18.10
N SER A 69 -8.64 9.68 -18.12
CA SER A 69 -7.27 10.11 -18.40
C SER A 69 -6.31 9.70 -17.28
N ALA A 70 -6.71 9.81 -16.01
CA ALA A 70 -5.94 9.31 -14.88
C ALA A 70 -5.73 7.80 -14.95
N TYR A 71 -6.77 7.03 -15.30
CA TYR A 71 -6.65 5.60 -15.52
C TYR A 71 -5.68 5.27 -16.66
N ALA A 72 -5.82 5.92 -17.82
CA ALA A 72 -4.96 5.71 -18.98
C ALA A 72 -3.48 6.05 -18.69
N LEU A 73 -3.23 7.14 -17.98
CA LEU A 73 -1.87 7.54 -17.54
C LEU A 73 -1.30 6.52 -16.55
N ARG A 74 -2.08 6.03 -15.57
CA ARG A 74 -1.62 4.99 -14.65
C ARG A 74 -1.37 3.65 -15.34
N ALA A 75 -2.19 3.30 -16.33
CA ALA A 75 -2.06 2.06 -17.10
C ALA A 75 -0.81 2.07 -17.99
N SER A 76 -0.46 3.23 -18.54
CA SER A 76 0.73 3.46 -19.38
C SER A 76 2.02 3.78 -18.62
N ALA A 77 1.91 4.12 -17.33
CA ALA A 77 3.07 4.45 -16.52
C ALA A 77 4.12 3.31 -16.49
N PRO A 78 5.43 3.66 -16.50
CA PRO A 78 6.50 2.69 -16.44
C PRO A 78 6.32 1.75 -15.24
N ARG A 79 6.20 0.46 -15.54
CA ARG A 79 6.20 -0.55 -14.50
C ARG A 79 7.66 -0.74 -14.09
N HIS A 80 7.94 -0.62 -12.79
CA HIS A 80 9.24 -0.95 -12.22
C HIS A 80 9.18 -2.36 -11.60
N PRO A 81 9.25 -3.44 -12.40
CA PRO A 81 9.08 -4.81 -11.92
C PRO A 81 10.17 -5.21 -10.92
N GLY A 82 11.40 -4.73 -11.10
CA GLY A 82 12.50 -4.98 -10.16
C GLY A 82 12.24 -4.38 -8.77
N LEU A 83 11.79 -3.13 -8.69
CA LEU A 83 11.42 -2.50 -7.42
C LEU A 83 10.22 -3.16 -6.77
N ARG A 84 9.23 -3.60 -7.57
CA ARG A 84 8.09 -4.38 -7.07
C ARG A 84 8.54 -5.70 -6.47
N LEU A 85 9.39 -6.44 -7.17
CA LEU A 85 9.90 -7.73 -6.71
C LEU A 85 10.77 -7.56 -5.46
N ALA A 86 11.67 -6.58 -5.44
CA ALA A 86 12.49 -6.27 -4.28
C ALA A 86 11.65 -5.86 -3.06
N SER A 87 10.64 -5.01 -3.25
CA SER A 87 9.68 -4.64 -2.19
C SER A 87 8.92 -5.85 -1.67
N LEU A 88 8.40 -6.71 -2.55
CA LEU A 88 7.71 -7.95 -2.17
C LEU A 88 8.62 -8.91 -1.42
N ILE A 89 9.85 -9.13 -1.90
CA ILE A 89 10.81 -10.03 -1.25
C ILE A 89 11.19 -9.48 0.12
N ALA A 90 11.51 -8.19 0.23
CA ALA A 90 11.88 -7.57 1.51
C ALA A 90 10.73 -7.63 2.53
N GLU A 91 9.50 -7.34 2.09
CA GLU A 91 8.30 -7.41 2.92
C GLU A 91 8.01 -8.85 3.36
N ALA A 92 7.98 -9.81 2.42
CA ALA A 92 7.75 -11.21 2.72
C ALA A 92 8.83 -11.80 3.64
N SER A 93 10.09 -11.43 3.42
CA SER A 93 11.22 -11.88 4.24
C SER A 93 11.17 -11.27 5.64
N GLY A 94 10.83 -9.98 5.77
CA GLY A 94 10.62 -9.33 7.05
C GLY A 94 9.49 -9.98 7.86
N ILE A 95 8.35 -10.24 7.20
CA ILE A 95 7.22 -10.96 7.81
C ILE A 95 7.63 -12.37 8.25
N ALA A 96 8.32 -13.12 7.39
CA ALA A 96 8.77 -14.48 7.70
C ALA A 96 9.71 -14.50 8.92
N VAL A 97 10.68 -13.58 8.99
CA VAL A 97 11.61 -13.45 10.12
C VAL A 97 10.86 -13.17 11.42
N VAL A 98 9.87 -12.28 11.38
CA VAL A 98 9.03 -11.94 12.54
C VAL A 98 8.19 -13.14 12.99
N LEU A 99 7.57 -13.87 12.07
CA LEU A 99 6.75 -15.05 12.39
C LEU A 99 7.61 -16.18 12.97
N ILE A 100 8.77 -16.46 12.35
CA ILE A 100 9.72 -17.45 12.85
C ILE A 100 10.20 -17.08 14.25
N GLY A 101 10.49 -15.80 14.49
CA GLY A 101 10.82 -15.28 15.82
C GLY A 101 9.70 -15.54 16.83
N ALA A 102 8.45 -15.19 16.50
CA ALA A 102 7.31 -15.42 17.38
C ALA A 102 7.12 -16.91 17.73
N VAL A 103 7.22 -17.81 16.73
CA VAL A 103 7.14 -19.27 16.93
C VAL A 103 8.30 -19.76 17.80
N TYR A 104 9.51 -19.24 17.60
CA TYR A 104 10.67 -19.61 18.41
C TYR A 104 10.49 -19.29 19.89
N VAL A 105 9.92 -18.13 20.23
CA VAL A 105 9.64 -17.76 21.63
C VAL A 105 8.58 -18.64 22.28
N LEU A 106 7.59 -19.09 21.50
CA LEU A 106 6.60 -20.05 21.97
C LEU A 106 7.23 -21.42 22.28
N LEU A 107 8.23 -21.84 21.50
CA LEU A 107 8.89 -23.15 21.62
C LEU A 107 10.03 -23.19 22.65
N ALA A 108 10.75 -22.08 22.84
CA ALA A 108 11.88 -21.97 23.75
C ALA A 108 11.62 -20.84 24.78
N PRO A 109 10.81 -21.11 25.83
CA PRO A 109 10.47 -20.09 26.81
C PRO A 109 11.70 -19.67 27.63
N GLY A 110 12.17 -18.46 27.38
CA GLY A 110 13.30 -17.83 28.09
C GLY A 110 13.70 -16.52 27.44
N PHE A 111 14.00 -15.49 28.23
CA PHE A 111 14.46 -14.20 27.71
C PHE A 111 15.87 -14.35 27.13
N GLN A 112 16.00 -14.28 25.80
CA GLN A 112 17.29 -14.35 25.12
C GLN A 112 17.55 -13.05 24.36
N PRO A 113 18.61 -12.28 24.67
CA PRO A 113 18.80 -10.93 24.13
C PRO A 113 18.99 -10.87 22.62
N TRP A 114 19.51 -11.93 21.99
CA TRP A 114 19.66 -12.01 20.54
C TRP A 114 18.30 -12.04 19.80
N PHE A 115 17.21 -12.40 20.48
CA PHE A 115 15.85 -12.37 19.95
C PHE A 115 15.42 -10.98 19.47
N TRP A 116 15.80 -9.94 20.21
CA TRP A 116 15.51 -8.56 19.84
C TRP A 116 16.23 -8.17 18.55
N ALA A 117 17.43 -8.70 18.31
CA ALA A 117 18.14 -8.47 17.05
C ALA A 117 17.35 -9.04 15.86
N THR A 118 16.74 -10.22 16.00
CA THR A 118 15.90 -10.83 14.94
C THR A 118 14.66 -9.98 14.64
N TYR A 119 14.01 -9.43 15.66
CA TYR A 119 12.86 -8.53 15.48
C TYR A 119 13.26 -7.21 14.82
N VAL A 120 14.39 -6.62 15.22
CA VAL A 120 14.92 -5.40 14.61
C VAL A 120 15.25 -5.63 13.13
N VAL A 121 15.87 -6.77 12.80
CA VAL A 121 16.15 -7.16 11.41
C VAL A 121 14.86 -7.34 10.61
N GLY A 122 13.86 -8.04 11.16
CA GLY A 122 12.55 -8.20 10.52
C GLY A 122 11.85 -6.87 10.27
N ALA A 123 11.83 -5.99 11.27
CA ALA A 123 11.26 -4.65 11.16
C ALA A 123 11.99 -3.78 10.12
N ALA A 124 13.32 -3.85 10.08
CA ALA A 124 14.12 -3.14 9.09
C ALA A 124 13.81 -3.61 7.65
N LEU A 125 13.66 -4.92 7.44
CA LEU A 125 13.28 -5.49 6.15
C LEU A 125 11.91 -5.00 5.68
N VAL A 126 10.92 -4.97 6.59
CA VAL A 126 9.60 -4.41 6.30
C VAL A 126 9.69 -2.92 5.96
N ALA A 127 10.45 -2.14 6.75
CA ALA A 127 10.63 -0.72 6.49
C ALA A 127 11.29 -0.46 5.12
N VAL A 128 12.29 -1.26 4.73
CA VAL A 128 12.90 -1.21 3.39
C VAL A 128 11.87 -1.55 2.31
N GLY A 129 11.08 -2.61 2.51
CA GLY A 129 10.00 -2.99 1.57
C GLY A 129 8.97 -1.86 1.38
N LEU A 130 8.59 -1.18 2.47
CA LEU A 130 7.71 -0.01 2.45
C LEU A 130 8.35 1.16 1.71
N GLY A 131 9.61 1.48 2.00
CA GLY A 131 10.35 2.57 1.36
C GLY A 131 10.52 2.38 -0.14
N LEU A 132 10.82 1.15 -0.59
CA LEU A 132 10.88 0.81 -2.02
C LEU A 132 9.51 0.95 -2.69
N GLY A 133 8.43 0.62 -1.98
CA GLY A 133 7.06 0.84 -2.44
C GLY A 133 6.77 2.33 -2.61
N TYR A 134 7.13 3.15 -1.62
CA TYR A 134 6.97 4.61 -1.67
C TYR A 134 7.74 5.24 -2.84
N ALA A 135 9.02 4.91 -2.99
CA ALA A 135 9.86 5.41 -4.07
C ALA A 135 9.31 5.04 -5.46
N ARG A 136 8.72 3.85 -5.59
CA ARG A 136 8.02 3.44 -6.83
C ARG A 136 6.80 4.33 -7.10
N THR A 137 5.98 4.60 -6.08
CA THR A 137 4.80 5.45 -6.23
C THR A 137 5.17 6.89 -6.56
N GLU A 138 6.24 7.41 -5.95
CA GLU A 138 6.75 8.76 -6.22
C GLU A 138 7.23 8.89 -7.68
N ARG A 139 8.09 7.98 -8.14
CA ARG A 139 8.53 7.95 -9.56
C ARG A 139 7.36 7.83 -10.54
N GLN A 140 6.34 7.06 -10.17
CA GLN A 140 5.14 6.93 -10.98
C GLN A 140 4.35 8.25 -11.03
N ARG A 141 4.25 8.98 -9.92
CA ARG A 141 3.59 10.29 -9.85
C ARG A 141 4.35 11.33 -10.66
N ASP A 142 5.67 11.38 -10.54
CA ASP A 142 6.52 12.31 -11.29
C ASP A 142 6.39 12.07 -12.79
N TRP A 143 6.41 10.79 -13.20
CA TRP A 143 6.18 10.43 -14.59
C TRP A 143 4.79 10.87 -15.07
N ILE A 144 3.73 10.59 -14.30
CA ILE A 144 2.36 10.99 -14.64
C ILE A 144 2.25 12.51 -14.78
N ALA A 145 2.86 13.28 -13.85
CA ALA A 145 2.87 14.73 -13.91
C ALA A 145 3.57 15.23 -15.17
N SER A 146 4.75 14.68 -15.49
CA SER A 146 5.51 15.05 -16.69
C SER A 146 4.77 14.69 -17.99
N GLU A 147 4.09 13.55 -18.03
CA GLU A 147 3.36 13.09 -19.22
C GLU A 147 2.07 13.89 -19.42
N ARG A 148 1.43 14.32 -18.33
CA ARG A 148 0.26 15.20 -18.37
C ARG A 148 0.62 16.57 -18.96
N ASP A 149 1.76 17.14 -18.55
CA ASP A 149 2.30 18.40 -19.07
C ASP A 149 2.66 18.29 -20.56
N ARG A 150 3.36 17.21 -20.95
CA ARG A 150 3.70 16.92 -22.36
C ARG A 150 2.48 16.80 -23.28
N ARG A 151 1.36 16.30 -22.77
CA ARG A 151 0.12 16.12 -23.54
C ARG A 151 -0.85 17.29 -23.40
N HIS A 152 -0.44 18.37 -22.72
CA HIS A 152 -1.26 19.54 -22.44
C HIS A 152 -2.64 19.19 -21.84
N LEU A 153 -2.68 18.14 -21.02
CA LEU A 153 -3.91 17.73 -20.37
C LEU A 153 -4.23 18.74 -19.25
N PRO A 154 -5.49 19.21 -19.13
CA PRO A 154 -5.90 20.13 -18.07
C PRO A 154 -5.60 19.53 -16.69
N PRO A 155 -5.45 20.30 -15.59
CA PRO A 155 -5.30 19.75 -14.23
C PRO A 155 -6.60 19.08 -13.74
N PRO A 156 -6.52 18.12 -12.79
CA PRO A 156 -7.71 17.38 -12.38
C PRO A 156 -8.64 18.30 -11.61
N ALA A 157 -9.95 18.18 -11.86
CA ALA A 157 -10.97 18.98 -11.20
C ALA A 157 -10.81 18.92 -9.66
N GLY A 158 -10.75 20.10 -9.02
CA GLY A 158 -10.60 20.23 -7.55
C GLY A 158 -9.17 20.49 -7.04
N THR A 159 -8.20 20.79 -7.91
CA THR A 159 -6.83 21.19 -7.52
C THR A 159 -6.56 22.71 -7.58
N ARG A 160 -7.62 23.54 -7.50
CA ARG A 160 -7.52 25.01 -7.38
C ARG A 160 -7.75 25.48 -5.97
#